data_AF-A0A0E3QY83-F1
#
_entry.id   AF-A0A0E3QY83-F1
#
_cell.length_a   1.000
_cell.length_b   1.000
_cell.length_c   1.000
_cell.angle_alpha   90.00
_cell.angle_beta   90.00
_cell.angle_gamma   90.00
#
_symmetry.space_group_name_H-M   'P 1'
#
loop_
_entity.id
_entity.type
_entity.pdbx_description
1 polymer ?
#
loop_
_entity_poly.entity_id
_entity_poly.type
_entity_poly.pdbx_seq_one_letter_code
_entity_poly.pdbx_strand_id
1 'polypeptide(L)'
;MGDYNLRGYYYDTNYNGTLPTPNVAVIDTATNNVTARVPLGDGWPVGVAVSPAGTKVYVVDSPMDVSNVYVIDTATNMVSAKVNIGSSYPSEITVNPAGTRIYVTKQHDYTDISVINTATNTLMAPIIVGPSTYNVAFTPDGKKIYAVNSRNNTIYVIDAATNKVTANVSVGDSPYEVLVTPDGKKVYVSNYNSSTVSVIDTATDNVTATVPVGDSPHRVAATSDGNKVYVANNNTVSVIDTATDTVIATVPVGTFSREIVISPDGSKVYLGNFYNKSVTVINTKTNTVTARVPVGEWPMGIAVTPDGKKVYVANADSDNVSVIDTTTNNVTATVNAGIYPTGVVIVPFMDSNMTAQSTGATSNTTEGIGVEEPNLSSPEEKKAVKFSGSNNNSFESDNGNSPSENDSSKDNSTPGFSLLGGLICLYGMWKFRKK
;
A
#
# COMPACT_ATOMS: atom_id res chain seq x y z
N MET A 1 -22.62 -5.17 11.13
CA MET A 1 -21.34 -5.31 11.87
C MET A 1 -20.77 -6.67 11.54
N GLY A 2 -19.80 -6.74 10.63
CA GLY A 2 -19.16 -7.99 10.21
C GLY A 2 -17.94 -7.69 9.34
N ASP A 3 -16.79 -8.26 9.75
CA ASP A 3 -15.58 -8.53 8.96
C ASP A 3 -14.56 -7.44 8.61
N TYR A 4 -14.35 -6.47 9.53
CA TYR A 4 -13.05 -5.78 9.66
C TYR A 4 -12.18 -6.34 10.82
N ASN A 5 -12.60 -7.46 11.42
CA ASN A 5 -11.99 -8.09 12.61
C ASN A 5 -11.22 -9.40 12.34
N LEU A 6 -10.82 -9.67 11.09
CA LEU A 6 -9.68 -10.58 10.86
C LEU A 6 -8.34 -9.83 10.98
N ARG A 7 -8.37 -8.62 11.57
CA ARG A 7 -7.22 -7.85 12.02
C ARG A 7 -6.47 -8.65 13.11
N GLY A 8 -5.41 -9.31 12.64
CA GLY A 8 -4.25 -9.69 13.43
C GLY A 8 -4.24 -11.14 13.90
N TYR A 9 -3.03 -11.68 13.96
CA TYR A 9 -2.66 -12.76 14.88
C TYR A 9 -3.20 -14.15 14.56
N TYR A 10 -2.71 -14.76 13.47
CA TYR A 10 -2.37 -16.17 13.62
C TYR A 10 -0.98 -16.24 14.26
N TYR A 11 -0.99 -16.49 15.58
CA TYR A 11 0.06 -17.31 16.16
C TYR A 11 0.09 -18.58 15.32
N ASP A 12 1.24 -18.88 14.71
CA ASP A 12 1.51 -20.26 14.37
C ASP A 12 1.53 -21.04 15.68
N THR A 13 0.39 -21.62 16.05
CA THR A 13 0.25 -22.44 17.26
C THR A 13 1.01 -23.78 17.12
N ASN A 14 1.67 -24.03 15.99
CA ASN A 14 2.59 -25.14 15.81
C ASN A 14 4.06 -24.73 16.01
N TYR A 15 4.36 -23.46 16.33
CA TYR A 15 5.74 -23.01 16.46
C TYR A 15 6.31 -23.26 17.87
N ASN A 16 7.45 -23.94 17.89
CA ASN A 16 8.14 -24.50 19.08
C ASN A 16 8.82 -23.44 19.99
N GLY A 17 8.22 -22.25 20.15
CA GLY A 17 8.61 -21.25 21.15
C GLY A 17 9.49 -20.08 20.67
N THR A 18 9.94 -20.03 19.41
CA THR A 18 10.66 -18.86 18.85
C THR A 18 10.00 -18.35 17.59
N LEU A 19 9.22 -17.26 17.64
CA LEU A 19 8.58 -16.71 16.43
C LEU A 19 9.60 -16.54 15.29
N PRO A 20 9.31 -17.06 14.08
CA PRO A 20 10.24 -16.95 12.96
C PRO A 20 10.44 -15.49 12.60
N THR A 21 11.69 -15.08 12.39
CA THR A 21 12.01 -13.70 12.02
C THR A 21 11.33 -13.34 10.69
N PRO A 22 10.43 -12.36 10.69
CA PRO A 22 9.81 -11.82 9.48
C PRO A 22 10.87 -11.41 8.46
N ASN A 23 10.63 -11.65 7.18
CA ASN A 23 11.60 -11.36 6.12
C ASN A 23 10.92 -10.97 4.80
N VAL A 24 11.70 -10.36 3.92
CA VAL A 24 11.37 -10.25 2.49
C VAL A 24 12.16 -11.31 1.73
N ALA A 25 11.47 -12.22 1.04
CA ALA A 25 12.10 -13.10 0.07
C ALA A 25 12.31 -12.37 -1.27
N VAL A 26 13.54 -12.40 -1.77
CA VAL A 26 13.89 -11.87 -3.09
C VAL A 26 13.90 -13.01 -4.08
N ILE A 27 13.05 -12.94 -5.11
CA ILE A 27 12.91 -13.97 -6.14
C ILE A 27 13.44 -13.41 -7.46
N ASP A 28 14.41 -14.09 -8.05
CA ASP A 28 14.88 -13.78 -9.39
C ASP A 28 13.82 -14.18 -10.42
N THR A 29 13.35 -13.22 -11.21
CA THR A 29 12.22 -13.46 -12.13
C THR A 29 12.61 -14.24 -13.38
N ALA A 30 13.89 -14.42 -13.69
CA ALA A 30 14.33 -15.25 -14.81
C ALA A 30 14.32 -16.73 -14.42
N THR A 31 14.85 -17.05 -13.24
CA THR A 31 15.05 -18.42 -12.74
C THR A 31 13.96 -18.91 -11.80
N ASN A 32 13.14 -18.01 -11.24
CA ASN A 32 12.17 -18.25 -10.17
C ASN A 32 12.80 -18.77 -8.85
N ASN A 33 14.09 -18.56 -8.65
CA ASN A 33 14.79 -18.96 -7.43
C ASN A 33 14.78 -17.83 -6.39
N VAL A 34 14.69 -18.20 -5.11
CA VAL A 34 14.97 -17.25 -4.02
C VAL A 34 16.47 -16.98 -3.98
N THR A 35 16.86 -15.72 -4.18
CA THR A 35 18.27 -15.28 -4.18
C THR A 35 18.69 -14.68 -2.86
N ALA A 36 17.75 -14.14 -2.09
CA ALA A 36 18.01 -13.61 -0.75
C ALA A 36 16.77 -13.70 0.14
N ARG A 37 17.00 -13.68 1.45
CA ARG A 37 15.98 -13.44 2.47
C ARG A 37 16.47 -12.29 3.32
N VAL A 38 15.82 -11.14 3.21
CA VAL A 38 16.19 -9.93 3.93
C VAL A 38 15.46 -9.95 5.27
N PRO A 39 16.15 -10.18 6.40
CA PRO A 39 15.51 -10.21 7.71
C PRO A 39 14.97 -8.82 8.07
N LEU A 40 13.79 -8.80 8.67
CA LEU A 40 13.16 -7.64 9.27
C LEU A 40 13.24 -7.78 10.80
N GLY A 41 12.64 -6.84 11.54
CA GLY A 41 12.54 -6.95 13.00
C GLY A 41 11.41 -7.88 13.44
N ASP A 42 11.01 -7.76 14.70
CA ASP A 42 10.05 -8.69 15.34
C ASP A 42 8.57 -8.37 15.03
N GLY A 43 8.28 -7.51 14.05
CA GLY A 43 6.93 -7.09 13.67
C GLY A 43 6.39 -7.79 12.42
N TRP A 44 5.08 -7.74 12.22
CA TRP A 44 4.47 -8.35 11.02
C TRP A 44 4.52 -7.37 9.84
N PRO A 45 5.13 -7.73 8.70
CA PRO A 45 5.08 -6.92 7.50
C PRO A 45 3.64 -6.81 7.00
N VAL A 46 3.15 -5.57 6.87
CA VAL A 46 1.75 -5.30 6.48
C VAL A 46 1.65 -4.82 5.04
N GLY A 47 2.68 -4.14 4.55
CA GLY A 47 2.70 -3.60 3.21
C GLY A 47 4.12 -3.47 2.67
N VAL A 48 4.24 -3.53 1.35
CA VAL A 48 5.49 -3.38 0.61
C VAL A 48 5.27 -2.45 -0.58
N ALA A 49 6.22 -1.55 -0.82
CA ALA A 49 6.22 -0.66 -1.96
C ALA A 49 7.63 -0.57 -2.56
N VAL A 50 7.72 -0.27 -3.84
CA VAL A 50 9.00 -0.09 -4.53
C VAL A 50 9.15 1.37 -4.95
N SER A 51 10.37 1.91 -4.85
CA SER A 51 10.67 3.21 -5.44
C SER A 51 10.44 3.18 -6.96
N PRO A 52 10.00 4.28 -7.59
CA PRO A 52 9.81 4.34 -9.05
C PRO A 52 11.05 3.92 -9.86
N ALA A 53 12.25 4.20 -9.35
CA ALA A 53 13.51 3.82 -9.97
C ALA A 53 13.92 2.35 -9.76
N GLY A 54 13.17 1.59 -8.96
CA GLY A 54 13.50 0.19 -8.64
C GLY A 54 14.73 -0.01 -7.73
N THR A 55 15.31 1.06 -7.20
CA THR A 55 16.56 0.98 -6.40
C THR A 55 16.32 0.68 -4.92
N LYS A 56 15.10 0.93 -4.42
CA LYS A 56 14.70 0.69 -3.04
C LYS A 56 13.36 -0.02 -2.95
N VAL A 57 13.26 -0.92 -1.97
CA VAL A 57 11.99 -1.51 -1.51
C VAL A 57 11.73 -1.02 -0.09
N TYR A 58 10.49 -0.59 0.17
CA TYR A 58 10.04 -0.10 1.46
C TYR A 58 9.04 -1.09 2.04
N VAL A 59 9.24 -1.49 3.28
CA VAL A 59 8.36 -2.44 3.97
C VAL A 59 7.91 -1.83 5.27
N VAL A 60 6.61 -1.70 5.46
CA VAL A 60 6.07 -1.30 6.76
C VAL A 60 5.78 -2.55 7.60
N ASP A 61 6.28 -2.56 8.83
CA ASP A 61 5.97 -3.58 9.82
C ASP A 61 5.11 -3.03 10.96
N SER A 62 4.39 -3.93 11.62
CA SER A 62 3.52 -3.60 12.75
C SER A 62 3.76 -4.58 13.90
N PRO A 63 4.83 -4.44 14.71
CA PRO A 63 4.95 -5.21 15.95
C PRO A 63 3.92 -4.72 16.99
N MET A 64 3.84 -5.40 18.14
CA MET A 64 2.93 -5.01 19.23
C MET A 64 3.23 -3.61 19.80
N ASP A 65 4.48 -3.14 19.71
CA ASP A 65 4.92 -1.90 20.36
C ASP A 65 5.08 -0.73 19.37
N VAL A 66 6.06 -0.83 18.46
CA VAL A 66 6.52 0.30 17.62
C VAL A 66 6.69 -0.11 16.16
N SER A 67 5.86 0.45 15.29
CA SER A 67 5.91 0.22 13.84
C SER A 67 7.09 0.93 13.19
N ASN A 68 7.65 0.30 12.15
CA ASN A 68 8.78 0.82 11.40
C ASN A 68 8.57 0.67 9.90
N VAL A 69 9.25 1.53 9.15
CA VAL A 69 9.47 1.34 7.72
C VAL A 69 10.92 0.94 7.51
N TYR A 70 11.12 -0.26 6.96
CA TYR A 70 12.41 -0.78 6.54
C TYR A 70 12.69 -0.35 5.11
N VAL A 71 13.91 0.15 4.86
CA VAL A 71 14.37 0.57 3.55
C VAL A 71 15.41 -0.42 3.06
N ILE A 72 15.04 -1.25 2.09
CA ILE A 72 15.88 -2.30 1.51
C ILE A 72 16.52 -1.78 0.23
N ASP A 73 17.83 -1.91 0.10
CA ASP A 73 18.56 -1.65 -1.13
C ASP A 73 18.45 -2.87 -2.06
N THR A 74 17.98 -2.66 -3.31
CA THR A 74 17.75 -3.76 -4.25
C THR A 74 19.02 -4.28 -4.91
N ALA A 75 20.11 -3.50 -4.92
CA ALA A 75 21.39 -3.95 -5.45
C ALA A 75 22.11 -4.87 -4.46
N THR A 76 21.99 -4.60 -3.16
CA THR A 76 22.67 -5.39 -2.11
C THR A 76 21.75 -6.41 -1.41
N ASN A 77 20.43 -6.30 -1.56
CA ASN A 77 19.43 -7.05 -0.80
C ASN A 77 19.62 -6.93 0.71
N MET A 78 19.91 -5.72 1.19
CA MET A 78 20.12 -5.44 2.62
C MET A 78 19.26 -4.27 3.09
N VAL A 79 18.86 -4.30 4.36
CA VAL A 79 18.25 -3.14 5.03
C VAL A 79 19.31 -2.04 5.14
N SER A 80 19.07 -0.94 4.46
CA SER A 80 19.91 0.25 4.44
C SER A 80 19.48 1.33 5.44
N ALA A 81 18.20 1.33 5.85
CA ALA A 81 17.69 2.19 6.91
C ALA A 81 16.44 1.59 7.57
N LYS A 82 16.14 2.05 8.79
CA LYS A 82 14.93 1.74 9.55
C LYS A 82 14.36 3.03 10.10
N VAL A 83 13.11 3.35 9.77
CA VAL A 83 12.43 4.58 10.19
C VAL A 83 11.30 4.22 11.15
N ASN A 84 11.42 4.66 12.40
CA ASN A 84 10.38 4.49 13.42
C ASN A 84 9.22 5.46 13.13
N ILE A 85 7.99 4.93 13.05
CA ILE A 85 6.77 5.73 12.81
C ILE A 85 5.82 5.78 14.03
N GLY A 86 6.33 5.39 15.21
CA GLY A 86 5.63 5.35 16.48
C GLY A 86 4.81 4.07 16.69
N SER A 87 4.12 4.02 17.82
CA SER A 87 3.07 3.01 18.02
C SER A 87 1.95 3.30 17.02
N SER A 88 1.67 2.34 16.15
CA SER A 88 0.68 2.49 15.09
C SER A 88 0.07 1.15 14.70
N TYR A 89 -1.00 1.18 13.92
CA TYR A 89 -1.52 0.01 13.23
C TYR A 89 -1.57 0.32 11.72
N PRO A 90 -0.43 0.17 11.01
CA PRO A 90 -0.33 0.47 9.60
C PRO A 90 -1.34 -0.30 8.75
N SER A 91 -1.79 0.31 7.67
CA SER A 91 -2.72 -0.31 6.71
C SER A 91 -2.03 -0.57 5.39
N GLU A 92 -1.44 0.46 4.81
CA GLU A 92 -0.81 0.42 3.50
C GLU A 92 0.41 1.36 3.49
N ILE A 93 1.36 1.07 2.60
CA ILE A 93 2.54 1.90 2.36
C ILE A 93 2.55 2.28 0.88
N THR A 94 2.74 3.57 0.59
CA THR A 94 2.75 4.07 -0.78
C THR A 94 3.90 5.05 -0.98
N VAL A 95 4.56 4.99 -2.12
CA VAL A 95 5.60 5.95 -2.54
C VAL A 95 4.96 6.93 -3.52
N ASN A 96 5.23 8.23 -3.39
CA ASN A 96 4.72 9.19 -4.37
C ASN A 96 5.37 8.96 -5.76
N PRO A 97 4.75 9.44 -6.86
CA PRO A 97 5.26 9.24 -8.22
C PRO A 97 6.72 9.70 -8.42
N ALA A 98 7.15 10.75 -7.73
CA ALA A 98 8.53 11.25 -7.81
C ALA A 98 9.54 10.44 -6.99
N GLY A 99 9.11 9.49 -6.14
CA GLY A 99 9.99 8.68 -5.31
C GLY A 99 10.60 9.40 -4.10
N THR A 100 10.17 10.62 -3.82
CA THR A 100 10.75 11.52 -2.80
C THR A 100 10.14 11.33 -1.40
N ARG A 101 8.95 10.74 -1.30
CA ARG A 101 8.20 10.59 -0.06
C ARG A 101 7.47 9.25 0.01
N ILE A 102 7.42 8.68 1.21
CA ILE A 102 6.60 7.50 1.55
C ILE A 102 5.46 7.96 2.46
N TYR A 103 4.29 7.37 2.28
CA TYR A 103 3.09 7.61 3.06
C TYR A 103 2.64 6.27 3.65
N VAL A 104 2.39 6.27 4.96
CA VAL A 104 1.87 5.10 5.67
C VAL A 104 0.55 5.47 6.31
N THR A 105 -0.53 4.85 5.81
CA THR A 105 -1.88 4.96 6.37
C THR A 105 -2.01 4.09 7.62
N LYS A 106 -2.95 4.45 8.50
CA LYS A 106 -3.13 3.80 9.80
C LYS A 106 -4.61 3.58 10.10
N GLN A 107 -4.91 2.41 10.66
CA GLN A 107 -6.26 1.95 10.99
C GLN A 107 -6.71 2.38 12.40
N HIS A 108 -7.87 1.89 12.86
CA HIS A 108 -8.38 2.10 14.23
C HIS A 108 -8.50 3.59 14.60
N ASP A 109 -8.00 4.00 15.77
CA ASP A 109 -8.15 5.34 16.32
C ASP A 109 -6.97 6.28 15.96
N TYR A 110 -6.06 5.84 15.08
CA TYR A 110 -4.95 6.67 14.61
C TYR A 110 -5.43 7.76 13.65
N THR A 111 -5.07 9.01 13.95
CA THR A 111 -5.58 10.25 13.33
C THR A 111 -4.55 10.93 12.43
N ASP A 112 -3.62 10.15 11.89
CA ASP A 112 -2.55 10.67 11.07
C ASP A 112 -2.10 9.69 9.96
N ILE A 113 -1.47 10.25 8.94
CA ILE A 113 -0.71 9.51 7.93
C ILE A 113 0.76 9.88 8.15
N SER A 114 1.60 8.87 8.40
CA SER A 114 3.05 9.09 8.55
C SER A 114 3.65 9.41 7.20
N VAL A 115 4.51 10.43 7.14
CA VAL A 115 5.22 10.84 5.92
C VAL A 115 6.72 10.72 6.16
N ILE A 116 7.44 10.05 5.26
CA ILE A 116 8.89 9.84 5.37
C ILE A 116 9.58 10.43 4.15
N ASN A 117 10.67 11.17 4.37
CA ASN A 117 11.55 11.63 3.30
C ASN A 117 12.49 10.48 2.88
N THR A 118 12.46 10.10 1.60
CA THR A 118 13.24 8.96 1.09
C THR A 118 14.72 9.26 0.89
N ALA A 119 15.11 10.53 0.75
CA ALA A 119 16.51 10.92 0.58
C ALA A 119 17.26 10.86 1.92
N THR A 120 16.59 11.22 3.01
CA THR A 120 17.18 11.27 4.36
C THR A 120 16.78 10.10 5.25
N ASN A 121 15.78 9.31 4.85
CA ASN A 121 15.15 8.27 5.67
C ASN A 121 14.68 8.79 7.04
N THR A 122 14.07 9.98 7.04
CA THR A 122 13.59 10.62 8.27
C THR A 122 12.08 10.82 8.24
N LEU A 123 11.43 10.60 9.38
CA LEU A 123 10.02 10.94 9.58
C LEU A 123 9.83 12.46 9.47
N MET A 124 8.83 12.88 8.70
CA MET A 124 8.40 14.27 8.54
C MET A 124 7.20 14.57 9.44
N ALA A 125 6.77 15.83 9.48
CA ALA A 125 5.48 16.18 10.06
C ALA A 125 4.36 15.35 9.40
N PRO A 126 3.48 14.70 10.17
CA PRO A 126 2.46 13.84 9.62
C PRO A 126 1.32 14.66 9.00
N ILE A 127 0.53 14.02 8.14
CA ILE A 127 -0.74 14.60 7.67
C ILE A 127 -1.81 14.26 8.72
N ILE A 128 -2.42 15.29 9.30
CA ILE A 128 -3.49 15.11 10.30
C ILE A 128 -4.81 14.82 9.59
N VAL A 129 -5.45 13.72 9.98
CA VAL A 129 -6.69 13.19 9.39
C VAL A 129 -7.60 12.62 10.49
N GLY A 130 -8.80 12.17 10.11
CA GLY A 130 -9.66 11.40 11.00
C GLY A 130 -9.18 9.96 11.18
N PRO A 131 -9.74 9.23 12.17
CA PRO A 131 -9.37 7.86 12.46
C PRO A 131 -9.62 6.89 11.30
N SER A 132 -8.77 5.87 11.17
CA SER A 132 -8.93 4.72 10.26
C SER A 132 -8.80 5.04 8.77
N THR A 133 -7.58 5.40 8.36
CA THR A 133 -7.18 5.50 6.96
C THR A 133 -6.68 4.17 6.39
N TYR A 134 -7.03 3.88 5.14
CA TYR A 134 -6.72 2.58 4.50
C TYR A 134 -5.73 2.73 3.36
N ASN A 135 -6.10 3.45 2.30
CA ASN A 135 -5.31 3.55 1.07
C ASN A 135 -5.11 5.03 0.68
N VAL A 136 -4.03 5.31 -0.05
CA VAL A 136 -3.80 6.61 -0.70
C VAL A 136 -3.49 6.44 -2.17
N ALA A 137 -4.01 7.34 -2.99
CA ALA A 137 -3.69 7.43 -4.41
C ALA A 137 -3.26 8.85 -4.79
N PHE A 138 -2.35 8.95 -5.76
CA PHE A 138 -1.81 10.22 -6.25
C PHE A 138 -2.41 10.54 -7.61
N THR A 139 -2.61 11.83 -7.89
CA THR A 139 -2.73 12.26 -9.29
C THR A 139 -1.43 11.97 -10.03
N PRO A 140 -1.47 11.67 -11.36
CA PRO A 140 -0.28 11.39 -12.15
C PRO A 140 0.77 12.50 -12.11
N ASP A 141 0.34 13.76 -11.99
CA ASP A 141 1.23 14.92 -11.83
C ASP A 141 1.85 15.05 -10.42
N GLY A 142 1.45 14.18 -9.49
CA GLY A 142 1.95 14.11 -8.12
C GLY A 142 1.51 15.26 -7.22
N LYS A 143 0.53 16.08 -7.62
CA LYS A 143 0.13 17.28 -6.87
C LYS A 143 -0.97 17.05 -5.83
N LYS A 144 -1.88 16.12 -6.07
CA LYS A 144 -2.95 15.77 -5.13
C LYS A 144 -2.78 14.34 -4.63
N ILE A 145 -3.15 14.14 -3.36
CA ILE A 145 -3.30 12.83 -2.75
C ILE A 145 -4.76 12.69 -2.33
N TYR A 146 -5.37 11.57 -2.70
CA TYR A 146 -6.68 11.16 -2.21
C TYR A 146 -6.46 10.05 -1.17
N ALA A 147 -6.98 10.22 0.05
CA ALA A 147 -6.82 9.25 1.13
C ALA A 147 -8.16 8.77 1.64
N VAL A 148 -8.35 7.45 1.70
CA VAL A 148 -9.58 6.83 2.16
C VAL A 148 -9.69 6.91 3.68
N ASN A 149 -10.83 7.39 4.17
CA ASN A 149 -11.24 7.24 5.57
C ASN A 149 -12.51 6.39 5.65
N SER A 150 -12.32 5.14 6.09
CA SER A 150 -13.40 4.14 6.09
C SER A 150 -14.41 4.32 7.23
N ARG A 151 -14.02 4.99 8.33
CA ARG A 151 -14.88 5.19 9.50
C ARG A 151 -15.84 6.36 9.32
N ASN A 152 -15.41 7.40 8.61
CA ASN A 152 -16.17 8.63 8.39
C ASN A 152 -16.83 8.70 7.00
N ASN A 153 -16.75 7.62 6.20
CA ASN A 153 -17.32 7.55 4.85
C ASN A 153 -16.84 8.68 3.93
N THR A 154 -15.54 8.94 3.93
CA THR A 154 -14.97 10.13 3.27
C THR A 154 -13.65 9.85 2.56
N ILE A 155 -13.32 10.70 1.59
CA ILE A 155 -11.99 10.84 0.99
C ILE A 155 -11.40 12.19 1.40
N TYR A 156 -10.20 12.18 1.98
CA TYR A 156 -9.42 13.41 2.14
C TYR A 156 -8.73 13.76 0.83
N VAL A 157 -8.83 15.01 0.41
CA VAL A 157 -7.99 15.60 -0.63
C VAL A 157 -6.86 16.34 0.07
N ILE A 158 -5.63 16.01 -0.30
CA ILE A 158 -4.42 16.55 0.34
C ILE A 158 -3.53 17.15 -0.75
N ASP A 159 -3.04 18.36 -0.51
CA ASP A 159 -1.99 18.97 -1.31
C ASP A 159 -0.66 18.26 -1.04
N ALA A 160 -0.10 17.62 -2.05
CA ALA A 160 1.07 16.76 -1.90
C ALA A 160 2.37 17.56 -1.64
N ALA A 161 2.42 18.84 -1.99
CA ALA A 161 3.58 19.67 -1.73
C ALA A 161 3.67 20.03 -0.24
N THR A 162 2.55 20.46 0.32
CA THR A 162 2.41 21.01 1.68
C THR A 162 1.95 20.00 2.72
N ASN A 163 1.49 18.81 2.32
CA ASN A 163 0.92 17.77 3.18
C ASN A 163 -0.30 18.26 3.98
N LYS A 164 -1.08 19.20 3.43
CA LYS A 164 -2.28 19.75 4.08
C LYS A 164 -3.55 19.20 3.44
N VAL A 165 -4.50 18.79 4.27
CA VAL A 165 -5.86 18.47 3.83
C VAL A 165 -6.52 19.74 3.30
N THR A 166 -6.97 19.72 2.05
CA THR A 166 -7.63 20.84 1.37
C THR A 166 -9.14 20.64 1.25
N ALA A 167 -9.60 19.40 1.22
CA ALA A 167 -11.03 19.07 1.18
C ALA A 167 -11.31 17.72 1.86
N ASN A 168 -12.57 17.51 2.20
CA ASN A 168 -13.10 16.27 2.72
C ASN A 168 -14.38 15.93 1.94
N VAL A 169 -14.32 14.87 1.13
CA VAL A 169 -15.36 14.51 0.16
C VAL A 169 -16.14 13.33 0.70
N SER A 170 -17.43 13.52 0.96
CA SER A 170 -18.33 12.43 1.38
C SER A 170 -18.56 11.45 0.24
N VAL A 171 -18.45 10.16 0.54
CA VAL A 171 -18.67 9.04 -0.40
C VAL A 171 -19.64 8.03 0.23
N GLY A 172 -19.77 6.83 -0.36
CA GLY A 172 -20.60 5.77 0.20
C GLY A 172 -20.04 5.13 1.47
N ASP A 173 -20.74 4.13 1.98
CA ASP A 173 -20.43 3.52 3.28
C ASP A 173 -19.18 2.64 3.24
N SER A 174 -18.30 2.86 4.22
CA SER A 174 -17.03 2.14 4.42
C SER A 174 -16.19 2.09 3.15
N PRO A 175 -15.71 3.25 2.64
CA PRO A 175 -14.82 3.28 1.50
C PRO A 175 -13.54 2.50 1.81
N TYR A 176 -13.01 1.79 0.82
CA TYR A 176 -11.88 0.88 1.00
C TYR A 176 -10.68 1.25 0.12
N GLU A 177 -10.84 1.20 -1.20
CA GLU A 177 -9.79 1.53 -2.17
C GLU A 177 -10.09 2.86 -2.84
N VAL A 178 -9.03 3.63 -3.14
CA VAL A 178 -9.12 4.81 -3.99
C VAL A 178 -8.18 4.67 -5.18
N LEU A 179 -8.67 4.96 -6.37
CA LEU A 179 -7.88 4.93 -7.60
C LEU A 179 -8.07 6.22 -8.37
N VAL A 180 -6.96 6.82 -8.80
CA VAL A 180 -6.98 7.94 -9.76
C VAL A 180 -6.77 7.38 -11.16
N THR A 181 -7.56 7.83 -12.13
CA THR A 181 -7.41 7.42 -13.53
C THR A 181 -6.05 7.86 -14.10
N PRO A 182 -5.50 7.15 -15.10
CA PRO A 182 -4.20 7.51 -15.70
C PRO A 182 -4.13 8.92 -16.29
N ASP A 183 -5.26 9.46 -16.76
CA ASP A 183 -5.36 10.84 -17.25
C ASP A 183 -5.47 11.89 -16.13
N GLY A 184 -5.56 11.43 -14.88
CA GLY A 184 -5.64 12.25 -13.68
C GLY A 184 -6.97 12.96 -13.48
N LYS A 185 -8.01 12.68 -14.28
CA LYS A 185 -9.26 13.47 -14.26
C LYS A 185 -10.30 12.95 -13.28
N LYS A 186 -10.35 11.63 -13.04
CA LYS A 186 -11.36 11.00 -12.19
C LYS A 186 -10.72 10.20 -11.07
N VAL A 187 -11.43 10.11 -9.97
CA VAL A 187 -11.12 9.20 -8.86
C VAL A 187 -12.27 8.23 -8.66
N TYR A 188 -11.98 6.95 -8.57
CA TYR A 188 -12.95 5.90 -8.28
C TYR A 188 -12.69 5.37 -6.87
N VAL A 189 -13.75 5.30 -6.06
CA VAL A 189 -13.69 4.87 -4.67
C VAL A 189 -14.64 3.72 -4.45
N SER A 190 -14.13 2.55 -4.06
CA SER A 190 -15.00 1.42 -3.72
C SER A 190 -15.62 1.62 -2.34
N ASN A 191 -16.95 1.52 -2.26
CA ASN A 191 -17.71 1.66 -1.02
C ASN A 191 -18.21 0.29 -0.57
N TYR A 192 -17.44 -0.36 0.31
CA TYR A 192 -17.60 -1.77 0.64
C TYR A 192 -19.00 -2.11 1.17
N ASN A 193 -19.56 -1.29 2.07
CA ASN A 193 -20.83 -1.60 2.73
C ASN A 193 -22.07 -1.13 1.95
N SER A 194 -21.91 -0.29 0.93
CA SER A 194 -23.04 0.20 0.12
C SER A 194 -23.16 -0.47 -1.26
N SER A 195 -22.23 -1.37 -1.63
CA SER A 195 -22.20 -2.00 -2.96
C SER A 195 -22.18 -0.98 -4.11
N THR A 196 -21.40 0.10 -3.94
CA THR A 196 -21.27 1.16 -4.95
C THR A 196 -19.81 1.57 -5.16
N VAL A 197 -19.55 2.29 -6.24
CA VAL A 197 -18.33 3.06 -6.46
C VAL A 197 -18.68 4.54 -6.59
N SER A 198 -18.05 5.40 -5.80
CA SER A 198 -18.16 6.86 -5.97
C SER A 198 -17.15 7.33 -7.00
N VAL A 199 -17.57 8.21 -7.91
CA VAL A 199 -16.71 8.85 -8.91
C VAL A 199 -16.56 10.32 -8.53
N ILE A 200 -15.32 10.78 -8.36
CA ILE A 200 -14.98 12.16 -8.01
C ILE A 200 -14.27 12.80 -9.19
N ASP A 201 -14.69 14.01 -9.56
CA ASP A 201 -13.97 14.85 -10.50
C ASP A 201 -12.81 15.56 -9.80
N THR A 202 -11.59 15.35 -10.29
CA THR A 202 -10.37 15.86 -9.64
C THR A 202 -10.18 17.38 -9.78
N ALA A 203 -10.86 18.03 -10.73
CA ALA A 203 -10.77 19.48 -10.91
C ALA A 203 -11.59 20.22 -9.84
N THR A 204 -12.73 19.64 -9.47
CA THR A 204 -13.69 20.25 -8.53
C THR A 204 -13.72 19.57 -7.15
N ASP A 205 -13.10 18.39 -7.02
CA ASP A 205 -13.13 17.53 -5.84
C ASP A 205 -14.57 17.18 -5.38
N ASN A 206 -15.50 17.09 -6.32
CA ASN A 206 -16.90 16.73 -6.06
C ASN A 206 -17.22 15.34 -6.61
N VAL A 207 -18.09 14.61 -5.89
CA VAL A 207 -18.69 13.38 -6.40
C VAL A 207 -19.61 13.72 -7.58
N THR A 208 -19.33 13.17 -8.76
CA THR A 208 -20.11 13.35 -9.98
C THR A 208 -21.04 12.18 -10.27
N ALA A 209 -20.72 10.99 -9.77
CA ALA A 209 -21.55 9.79 -9.91
C ALA A 209 -21.40 8.84 -8.72
N THR A 210 -22.43 8.05 -8.48
CA THR A 210 -22.39 6.87 -7.61
C THR A 210 -22.90 5.69 -8.40
N VAL A 211 -22.00 4.75 -8.69
CA VAL A 211 -22.22 3.65 -9.63
C VAL A 211 -22.52 2.37 -8.84
N PRO A 212 -23.72 1.77 -8.99
CA PRO A 212 -24.00 0.47 -8.39
C PRO A 212 -23.08 -0.61 -8.96
N VAL A 213 -22.50 -1.44 -8.10
CA VAL A 213 -21.63 -2.57 -8.47
C VAL A 213 -22.08 -3.85 -7.72
N GLY A 214 -21.28 -4.91 -7.79
CA GLY A 214 -21.55 -6.12 -7.01
C GLY A 214 -21.31 -5.94 -5.51
N ASP A 215 -21.64 -6.98 -4.74
CA ASP A 215 -21.56 -6.95 -3.28
C ASP A 215 -20.13 -6.82 -2.76
N SER A 216 -19.94 -5.97 -1.75
CA SER A 216 -18.68 -5.78 -1.04
C SER A 216 -17.49 -5.45 -1.97
N PRO A 217 -17.56 -4.35 -2.74
CA PRO A 217 -16.47 -3.96 -3.62
C PRO A 217 -15.19 -3.68 -2.81
N HIS A 218 -14.07 -4.19 -3.30
CA HIS A 218 -12.77 -4.17 -2.62
C HIS A 218 -11.74 -3.37 -3.43
N ARG A 219 -10.71 -4.00 -4.02
CA ARG A 219 -9.73 -3.29 -4.86
C ARG A 219 -10.34 -2.91 -6.20
N VAL A 220 -9.80 -1.83 -6.76
CA VAL A 220 -10.15 -1.33 -8.09
C VAL A 220 -8.88 -1.21 -8.94
N ALA A 221 -8.98 -1.46 -10.24
CA ALA A 221 -7.86 -1.30 -11.17
C ALA A 221 -8.35 -0.65 -12.47
N ALA A 222 -7.57 0.28 -13.02
CA ALA A 222 -7.86 0.95 -14.29
C ALA A 222 -6.94 0.45 -15.39
N THR A 223 -7.48 0.33 -16.61
CA THR A 223 -6.66 0.09 -17.80
C THR A 223 -5.73 1.28 -18.03
N SER A 224 -4.57 1.05 -18.65
CA SER A 224 -3.56 2.09 -18.88
C SER A 224 -4.04 3.22 -19.81
N ASP A 225 -4.99 2.92 -20.70
CA ASP A 225 -5.69 3.91 -21.53
C ASP A 225 -6.76 4.71 -20.76
N GLY A 226 -7.05 4.33 -19.52
CA GLY A 226 -8.03 4.97 -18.65
C GLY A 226 -9.49 4.74 -19.04
N ASN A 227 -9.79 3.91 -20.05
CA ASN A 227 -11.14 3.75 -20.59
C ASN A 227 -12.04 2.83 -19.74
N LYS A 228 -11.44 1.95 -18.92
CA LYS A 228 -12.17 1.00 -18.08
C LYS A 228 -11.62 0.96 -16.66
N VAL A 229 -12.52 0.80 -15.71
CA VAL A 229 -12.22 0.46 -14.32
C VAL A 229 -12.83 -0.89 -14.00
N TYR A 230 -12.03 -1.80 -13.46
CA TYR A 230 -12.44 -3.11 -12.97
C TYR A 230 -12.51 -3.06 -11.45
N VAL A 231 -13.64 -3.50 -10.89
CA VAL A 231 -13.93 -3.49 -9.46
C VAL A 231 -14.09 -4.92 -9.00
N ALA A 232 -13.22 -5.38 -8.11
CA ALA A 232 -13.36 -6.68 -7.47
C ALA A 232 -14.51 -6.63 -6.46
N ASN A 233 -15.47 -7.54 -6.57
CA ASN A 233 -16.55 -7.75 -5.61
C ASN A 233 -16.41 -9.16 -5.00
N ASN A 234 -17.27 -9.52 -4.04
CA ASN A 234 -17.22 -10.84 -3.39
C ASN A 234 -17.23 -12.02 -4.37
N ASN A 235 -18.07 -11.99 -5.40
CA ASN A 235 -18.25 -13.11 -6.35
C ASN A 235 -18.25 -12.69 -7.83
N THR A 236 -18.02 -11.40 -8.10
CA THR A 236 -18.04 -10.84 -9.45
C THR A 236 -16.94 -9.80 -9.63
N VAL A 237 -16.66 -9.43 -10.87
CA VAL A 237 -15.96 -8.19 -11.22
C VAL A 237 -16.91 -7.29 -11.99
N SER A 238 -17.12 -6.07 -11.51
CA SER A 238 -17.84 -5.05 -12.25
C SER A 238 -16.87 -4.28 -13.16
N VAL A 239 -17.23 -4.11 -14.43
CA VAL A 239 -16.46 -3.34 -15.41
C VAL A 239 -17.19 -2.04 -15.68
N ILE A 240 -16.59 -0.92 -15.30
CA ILE A 240 -17.13 0.43 -15.47
C ILE A 240 -16.47 1.05 -16.71
N ASP A 241 -17.28 1.58 -17.61
CA ASP A 241 -16.82 2.49 -18.67
C ASP A 241 -16.62 3.88 -18.08
N THR A 242 -15.41 4.44 -18.22
CA THR A 242 -15.06 5.71 -17.57
C THR A 242 -15.55 6.93 -18.33
N ALA A 243 -15.99 6.80 -19.59
CA ALA A 243 -16.59 7.92 -20.32
C ALA A 243 -18.02 8.17 -19.84
N THR A 244 -18.77 7.11 -19.53
CA THR A 244 -20.18 7.20 -19.10
C THR A 244 -20.40 6.99 -17.60
N ASP A 245 -19.40 6.52 -16.87
CA ASP A 245 -19.50 6.13 -15.45
C ASP A 245 -20.60 5.08 -15.20
N THR A 246 -20.71 4.09 -16.09
CA THR A 246 -21.70 3.03 -15.98
C THR A 246 -21.06 1.64 -16.06
N VAL A 247 -21.63 0.68 -15.34
CA VAL A 247 -21.23 -0.73 -15.46
C VAL A 247 -21.65 -1.27 -16.84
N ILE A 248 -20.67 -1.69 -17.63
CA ILE A 248 -20.86 -2.30 -18.96
C ILE A 248 -20.77 -3.82 -18.95
N ALA A 249 -20.24 -4.41 -17.88
CA ALA A 249 -20.23 -5.86 -17.67
C ALA A 249 -20.15 -6.20 -16.17
N THR A 250 -20.78 -7.31 -15.79
CA THR A 250 -20.59 -7.95 -14.48
C THR A 250 -20.14 -9.38 -14.73
N VAL A 251 -18.90 -9.70 -14.38
CA VAL A 251 -18.23 -10.95 -14.73
C VAL A 251 -18.21 -11.88 -13.53
N PRO A 252 -18.85 -13.06 -13.57
CA PRO A 252 -18.78 -14.02 -12.47
C PRO A 252 -17.38 -14.59 -12.27
N VAL A 253 -16.89 -14.59 -11.03
CA VAL A 253 -15.54 -15.07 -10.66
C VAL A 253 -15.62 -16.07 -9.51
N GLY A 254 -14.52 -16.31 -8.79
CA GLY A 254 -14.53 -17.12 -7.57
C GLY A 254 -15.14 -16.37 -6.38
N THR A 255 -14.92 -16.87 -5.17
CA THR A 255 -15.47 -16.37 -3.92
C THR A 255 -14.42 -15.60 -3.14
N PHE A 256 -14.87 -14.48 -2.57
CA PHE A 256 -14.09 -13.56 -1.75
C PHE A 256 -12.85 -13.04 -2.47
N SER A 257 -13.06 -12.58 -3.70
CA SER A 257 -12.02 -12.00 -4.52
C SER A 257 -11.63 -10.62 -4.02
N ARG A 258 -10.33 -10.39 -3.79
CA ARG A 258 -9.84 -9.14 -3.17
C ARG A 258 -8.90 -8.38 -4.08
N GLU A 259 -7.77 -9.00 -4.43
CA GLU A 259 -6.70 -8.36 -5.18
C GLU A 259 -6.93 -8.50 -6.68
N ILE A 260 -6.87 -7.37 -7.40
CA ILE A 260 -7.11 -7.27 -8.83
C ILE A 260 -5.98 -6.48 -9.48
N VAL A 261 -5.36 -7.04 -10.52
CA VAL A 261 -4.29 -6.38 -11.28
C VAL A 261 -4.51 -6.53 -12.78
N ILE A 262 -4.06 -5.54 -13.55
CA ILE A 262 -4.16 -5.55 -15.01
C ILE A 262 -2.76 -5.77 -15.58
N SER A 263 -2.65 -6.57 -16.65
CA SER A 263 -1.39 -6.75 -17.36
C SER A 263 -0.88 -5.42 -17.92
N PRO A 264 0.45 -5.22 -18.06
CA PRO A 264 1.00 -3.96 -18.58
C PRO A 264 0.48 -3.54 -19.95
N ASP A 265 0.16 -4.51 -20.81
CA ASP A 265 -0.44 -4.30 -22.14
C ASP A 265 -1.95 -3.99 -22.10
N GLY A 266 -2.57 -4.02 -20.92
CA GLY A 266 -4.00 -3.78 -20.71
C GLY A 266 -4.90 -4.91 -21.21
N SER A 267 -4.38 -6.05 -21.67
CA SER A 267 -5.18 -7.09 -22.35
C SER A 267 -5.87 -8.08 -21.41
N LYS A 268 -5.36 -8.23 -20.18
CA LYS A 268 -5.83 -9.20 -19.19
C LYS A 268 -5.97 -8.58 -17.80
N VAL A 269 -6.95 -9.06 -17.06
CA VAL A 269 -7.10 -8.83 -15.61
C VAL A 269 -6.86 -10.13 -14.88
N TYR A 270 -6.08 -10.08 -13.81
CA TYR A 270 -5.83 -11.19 -12.89
C TYR A 270 -6.47 -10.87 -11.55
N LEU A 271 -7.21 -11.83 -11.00
CA LEU A 271 -7.96 -11.68 -9.78
C LEU A 271 -7.76 -12.89 -8.87
N GLY A 272 -7.32 -12.67 -7.63
CA GLY A 272 -7.14 -13.74 -6.64
C GLY A 272 -8.48 -14.15 -6.00
N ASN A 273 -8.78 -15.45 -6.01
CA ASN A 273 -9.99 -16.00 -5.39
C ASN A 273 -9.63 -16.70 -4.07
N PHE A 274 -9.75 -15.96 -2.97
CA PHE A 274 -9.20 -16.32 -1.66
C PHE A 274 -9.60 -17.73 -1.19
N TYR A 275 -10.89 -18.09 -1.27
CA TYR A 275 -11.38 -19.40 -0.83
C TYR A 275 -11.36 -20.49 -1.91
N ASN A 276 -11.03 -20.16 -3.15
CA ASN A 276 -10.99 -21.13 -4.26
C ASN A 276 -9.58 -21.56 -4.65
N LYS A 277 -8.52 -21.01 -4.02
CA LYS A 277 -7.13 -21.39 -4.31
C LYS A 277 -6.80 -21.22 -5.80
N SER A 278 -7.28 -20.12 -6.39
CA SER A 278 -7.16 -19.89 -7.83
C SER A 278 -7.02 -18.41 -8.17
N VAL A 279 -6.44 -18.13 -9.33
CA VAL A 279 -6.49 -16.83 -9.99
C VAL A 279 -7.42 -16.91 -11.19
N THR A 280 -8.40 -16.00 -11.27
CA THR A 280 -9.23 -15.82 -12.46
C THR A 280 -8.54 -14.86 -13.44
N VAL A 281 -8.53 -15.24 -14.72
CA VAL A 281 -8.02 -14.42 -15.83
C VAL A 281 -9.20 -13.94 -16.66
N ILE A 282 -9.33 -12.63 -16.84
CA ILE A 282 -10.39 -11.99 -17.65
C ILE A 282 -9.75 -11.31 -18.85
N ASN A 283 -10.29 -11.52 -20.04
CA ASN A 283 -9.92 -10.76 -21.23
C ASN A 283 -10.60 -9.38 -21.21
N THR A 284 -9.82 -8.30 -21.27
CA THR A 284 -10.37 -6.94 -21.14
C THR A 284 -11.15 -6.47 -22.36
N LYS A 285 -10.89 -7.05 -23.54
CA LYS A 285 -11.62 -6.72 -24.77
C LYS A 285 -13.03 -7.27 -24.75
N THR A 286 -13.21 -8.53 -24.33
CA THR A 286 -14.52 -9.20 -24.29
C THR A 286 -15.20 -9.14 -22.92
N ASN A 287 -14.48 -8.76 -21.87
CA ASN A 287 -14.93 -8.82 -20.47
C ASN A 287 -15.40 -10.22 -20.06
N THR A 288 -14.69 -11.26 -20.51
CA THR A 288 -15.03 -12.66 -20.21
C THR A 288 -13.88 -13.38 -19.53
N VAL A 289 -14.20 -14.30 -18.62
CA VAL A 289 -13.21 -15.20 -18.02
C VAL A 289 -12.63 -16.11 -19.10
N THR A 290 -11.30 -16.13 -19.23
CA THR A 290 -10.57 -17.01 -20.16
C THR A 290 -9.87 -18.17 -19.46
N ALA A 291 -9.58 -18.05 -18.16
CA ALA A 291 -8.97 -19.11 -17.38
C ALA A 291 -9.28 -18.98 -15.88
N ARG A 292 -9.20 -20.11 -15.18
CA ARG A 292 -9.10 -20.19 -13.71
C ARG A 292 -7.89 -21.04 -13.39
N VAL A 293 -6.81 -20.41 -12.95
CA VAL A 293 -5.52 -21.05 -12.73
C VAL A 293 -5.43 -21.49 -11.28
N PRO A 294 -5.29 -22.80 -10.97
CA PRO A 294 -5.07 -23.26 -9.61
C PRO A 294 -3.74 -22.72 -9.04
N VAL A 295 -3.77 -22.22 -7.80
CA VAL A 295 -2.60 -21.74 -7.04
C VAL A 295 -2.67 -22.31 -5.61
N GLY A 296 -1.92 -21.74 -4.66
CA GLY A 296 -1.98 -22.13 -3.25
C GLY A 296 -3.19 -21.57 -2.49
N GLU A 297 -3.24 -21.86 -1.20
CA GLU A 297 -4.23 -21.36 -0.24
C GLU A 297 -4.08 -19.86 0.00
N TRP A 298 -5.21 -19.18 0.15
CA TRP A 298 -5.28 -17.74 0.48
C TRP A 298 -4.40 -16.88 -0.44
N PRO A 299 -4.65 -16.87 -1.77
CA PRO A 299 -3.99 -15.93 -2.67
C PRO A 299 -4.32 -14.49 -2.24
N MET A 300 -3.29 -13.74 -1.84
CA MET A 300 -3.40 -12.36 -1.38
C MET A 300 -2.80 -11.41 -2.42
N GLY A 301 -1.50 -11.10 -2.33
CA GLY A 301 -0.83 -10.22 -3.28
C GLY A 301 -0.65 -10.87 -4.65
N ILE A 302 -0.87 -10.08 -5.71
CA ILE A 302 -0.64 -10.48 -7.10
C ILE A 302 0.17 -9.39 -7.78
N ALA A 303 1.20 -9.75 -8.55
CA ALA A 303 1.92 -8.81 -9.40
C ALA A 303 2.28 -9.41 -10.76
N VAL A 304 2.23 -8.58 -11.80
CA VAL A 304 2.58 -8.95 -13.18
C VAL A 304 3.95 -8.39 -13.53
N THR A 305 4.80 -9.18 -14.19
CA THR A 305 6.09 -8.68 -14.67
C THR A 305 5.91 -7.58 -15.73
N PRO A 306 6.83 -6.61 -15.86
CA PRO A 306 6.72 -5.52 -16.84
C PRO A 306 6.57 -5.98 -18.29
N ASP A 307 7.17 -7.12 -18.65
CA ASP A 307 7.03 -7.74 -19.98
C ASP A 307 5.69 -8.49 -20.17
N GLY A 308 4.85 -8.56 -19.14
CA GLY A 308 3.55 -9.21 -19.15
C GLY A 308 3.60 -10.74 -19.20
N LYS A 309 4.77 -11.38 -19.09
CA LYS A 309 4.92 -12.82 -19.32
C LYS A 309 4.68 -13.69 -18.09
N LYS A 310 4.84 -13.14 -16.89
CA LYS A 310 4.66 -13.87 -15.63
C LYS A 310 3.75 -13.12 -14.66
N VAL A 311 2.98 -13.88 -13.90
CA VAL A 311 2.23 -13.39 -12.73
C VAL A 311 2.70 -14.11 -11.49
N TYR A 312 3.07 -13.36 -10.47
CA TYR A 312 3.45 -13.88 -9.16
C TYR A 312 2.28 -13.71 -8.20
N VAL A 313 1.96 -14.77 -7.45
CA VAL A 313 0.83 -14.82 -6.53
C VAL A 313 1.32 -15.28 -5.18
N ALA A 314 1.22 -14.42 -4.16
CA ALA A 314 1.54 -14.76 -2.78
C ALA A 314 0.39 -15.57 -2.17
N ASN A 315 0.66 -16.82 -1.78
CA ASN A 315 -0.30 -17.74 -1.19
C ASN A 315 -0.02 -17.82 0.32
N ALA A 316 -0.73 -17.01 1.10
CA ALA A 316 -0.38 -16.75 2.49
C ALA A 316 -0.37 -18.03 3.34
N ASP A 317 -1.42 -18.83 3.29
CA ASP A 317 -1.54 -20.04 4.13
C ASP A 317 -0.71 -21.24 3.58
N SER A 318 -0.21 -21.14 2.35
CA SER A 318 0.68 -22.15 1.77
C SER A 318 2.17 -21.82 1.86
N ASP A 319 2.53 -20.71 2.51
CA ASP A 319 3.92 -20.25 2.70
C ASP A 319 4.75 -20.20 1.39
N ASN A 320 4.08 -19.90 0.28
CA ASN A 320 4.72 -19.93 -1.04
C ASN A 320 4.17 -18.89 -2.02
N VAL A 321 4.86 -18.74 -3.14
CA VAL A 321 4.48 -17.91 -4.27
C VAL A 321 4.31 -18.78 -5.51
N SER A 322 3.15 -18.71 -6.17
CA SER A 322 2.93 -19.33 -7.47
C SER A 322 3.38 -18.40 -8.60
N VAL A 323 4.05 -18.95 -9.61
CA VAL A 323 4.47 -18.24 -10.83
C VAL A 323 3.67 -18.76 -12.01
N ILE A 324 2.77 -17.94 -12.54
CA ILE A 324 1.90 -18.27 -13.68
C ILE A 324 2.52 -17.74 -14.97
N ASP A 325 2.65 -18.59 -15.99
CA ASP A 325 2.96 -18.16 -17.35
C ASP A 325 1.69 -17.63 -18.02
N THR A 326 1.74 -16.40 -18.53
CA THR A 326 0.54 -15.70 -19.04
C THR A 326 0.09 -16.17 -20.41
N THR A 327 0.95 -16.88 -21.15
CA THR A 327 0.62 -17.43 -22.48
C THR A 327 -0.20 -18.70 -22.34
N THR A 328 0.22 -19.58 -21.44
CA THR A 328 -0.39 -20.89 -21.20
C THR A 328 -1.43 -20.89 -20.08
N ASN A 329 -1.43 -19.87 -19.22
CA ASN A 329 -2.23 -19.78 -18.00
C ASN A 329 -2.01 -20.98 -17.05
N ASN A 330 -0.77 -21.45 -16.96
CA ASN A 330 -0.37 -22.53 -16.06
C ASN A 330 0.65 -22.04 -15.04
N VAL A 331 0.62 -22.61 -13.83
CA VAL A 331 1.69 -22.43 -12.85
C VAL A 331 2.93 -23.17 -13.37
N THR A 332 4.03 -22.45 -13.53
CA THR A 332 5.33 -22.96 -14.00
C THR A 332 6.32 -23.16 -12.87
N ALA A 333 6.11 -22.51 -11.72
CA ALA A 333 6.91 -22.71 -10.52
C ALA A 333 6.08 -22.40 -9.26
N THR A 334 6.44 -23.06 -8.17
CA THR A 334 5.97 -22.75 -6.82
C THR A 334 7.20 -22.53 -5.95
N VAL A 335 7.34 -21.32 -5.41
CA VAL A 335 8.55 -20.84 -4.74
C VAL A 335 8.26 -20.67 -3.26
N ASN A 336 9.01 -21.32 -2.38
CA ASN A 336 8.86 -21.09 -0.93
C ASN A 336 9.33 -19.67 -0.60
N ALA A 337 8.39 -18.79 -0.27
CA ALA A 337 8.65 -17.38 0.02
C ALA A 337 8.88 -17.12 1.51
N GLY A 338 8.83 -18.15 2.35
CA GLY A 338 8.79 -18.01 3.80
C GLY A 338 7.35 -18.02 4.31
N ILE A 339 7.21 -17.79 5.61
CA ILE A 339 5.93 -17.94 6.30
C ILE A 339 5.01 -16.77 5.99
N TYR A 340 3.77 -17.09 5.63
CA TYR A 340 2.66 -16.15 5.45
C TYR A 340 2.94 -14.97 4.51
N PRO A 341 3.34 -15.21 3.24
CA PRO A 341 3.57 -14.13 2.29
C PRO A 341 2.25 -13.45 1.94
N THR A 342 2.11 -12.16 2.26
CA THR A 342 0.88 -11.37 2.04
C THR A 342 0.95 -10.45 0.83
N GLY A 343 2.13 -9.89 0.54
CA GLY A 343 2.36 -8.93 -0.54
C GLY A 343 3.45 -9.38 -1.52
N VAL A 344 3.36 -8.91 -2.76
CA VAL A 344 4.37 -9.11 -3.79
C VAL A 344 4.49 -7.83 -4.61
N VAL A 345 5.73 -7.41 -4.87
CA VAL A 345 6.05 -6.29 -5.76
C VAL A 345 7.08 -6.75 -6.78
N ILE A 346 6.95 -6.27 -8.01
CA ILE A 346 8.00 -6.44 -9.02
C ILE A 346 8.87 -5.20 -9.01
N VAL A 347 10.17 -5.40 -8.83
CA VAL A 347 11.16 -4.32 -8.96
C VAL A 347 11.37 -4.06 -10.45
N PRO A 348 11.08 -2.86 -10.97
CA PRO A 348 11.36 -2.53 -12.35
C PRO A 348 12.88 -2.49 -12.55
N PHE A 349 13.40 -3.34 -13.45
CA PHE A 349 14.77 -3.20 -13.93
C PHE A 349 14.83 -1.97 -14.84
N MET A 350 15.31 -0.84 -14.31
CA MET A 350 15.76 0.27 -15.12
C MET A 350 17.22 -0.01 -15.47
N ASP A 351 17.49 -0.52 -16.67
CA ASP A 351 18.85 -0.48 -17.20
C ASP A 351 19.30 0.99 -17.16
N SER A 352 20.42 1.28 -16.51
CA SER A 352 20.98 2.63 -16.41
C SER A 352 21.20 3.30 -17.79
N ASN A 353 21.24 2.49 -18.86
CA ASN A 353 21.29 2.92 -20.25
C ASN A 353 19.93 3.35 -20.86
N MET A 354 18.77 3.00 -20.28
CA MET A 354 17.46 3.41 -20.82
C MET A 354 17.18 4.91 -20.61
N THR A 355 17.80 5.52 -19.59
CA THR A 355 17.73 6.97 -19.35
C THR A 355 18.34 7.80 -20.48
N ALA A 356 19.34 7.25 -21.21
CA ALA A 356 19.95 7.92 -22.35
C ALA A 356 19.09 7.81 -23.64
N GLN A 357 18.20 6.83 -23.71
CA GLN A 357 17.35 6.59 -24.87
C GLN A 357 16.00 7.32 -24.77
N SER A 358 15.52 7.60 -23.56
CA SER A 358 14.27 8.34 -23.31
C SER A 358 14.41 9.87 -23.39
N THR A 359 15.62 10.44 -23.40
CA THR A 359 15.83 11.88 -23.63
C THR A 359 15.91 12.26 -25.12
N GLY A 360 15.79 11.28 -26.04
CA GLY A 360 15.89 11.48 -27.48
C GLY A 360 14.56 11.74 -28.22
N ALA A 361 13.42 11.73 -27.54
CA ALA A 361 12.11 11.89 -28.17
C ALA A 361 11.26 12.95 -27.45
N THR A 362 11.56 14.22 -27.72
CA THR A 362 10.61 15.33 -27.93
C THR A 362 11.36 16.67 -27.93
N SER A 363 11.79 17.14 -29.10
CA SER A 363 11.92 18.58 -29.35
C SER A 363 11.83 18.84 -30.84
N ASN A 364 10.61 18.83 -31.37
CA ASN A 364 10.31 19.48 -32.65
C ASN A 364 9.71 20.85 -32.34
N THR A 365 10.56 21.87 -32.36
CA THR A 365 10.15 23.25 -32.65
C THR A 365 11.08 23.78 -33.73
N THR A 366 10.53 23.89 -34.92
CA THR A 366 11.16 24.55 -36.07
C THR A 366 10.99 26.06 -35.89
N GLU A 367 12.09 26.78 -35.68
CA GLU A 367 12.26 28.13 -36.22
C GLU A 367 13.73 28.26 -36.62
N GLY A 368 13.96 28.47 -37.91
CA GLY A 368 15.28 28.75 -38.45
C GLY A 368 15.61 30.22 -38.31
N ILE A 369 16.88 30.53 -38.04
CA ILE A 369 17.65 31.63 -38.63
C ILE A 369 19.10 31.15 -38.61
N GLY A 370 19.79 31.33 -39.74
CA GLY A 370 21.07 30.70 -40.04
C GLY A 370 22.32 31.39 -39.52
N VAL A 371 23.40 30.59 -39.63
CA VAL A 371 24.81 30.90 -39.94
C VAL A 371 25.56 31.93 -39.07
N GLU A 372 26.50 31.47 -38.24
CA GLU A 372 27.96 31.42 -38.51
C GLU A 372 28.71 31.03 -37.23
N GLU A 373 29.52 29.96 -37.28
CA GLU A 373 30.59 29.73 -36.31
C GLU A 373 31.76 30.69 -36.57
N PRO A 374 32.56 31.03 -35.55
CA PRO A 374 33.83 30.32 -35.50
C PRO A 374 34.31 29.90 -34.10
N ASN A 375 34.93 28.72 -34.08
CA ASN A 375 36.05 28.28 -33.25
C ASN A 375 36.79 29.37 -32.46
N LEU A 376 37.12 29.09 -31.19
CA LEU A 376 38.48 29.26 -30.63
C LEU A 376 38.59 28.66 -29.21
N SER A 377 39.41 27.60 -29.11
CA SER A 377 40.44 27.31 -28.09
C SER A 377 40.28 27.75 -26.63
N SER A 378 40.36 26.77 -25.72
CA SER A 378 40.94 26.86 -24.37
C SER A 378 42.48 27.09 -24.45
N PRO A 379 43.16 27.72 -23.46
CA PRO A 379 43.71 26.98 -22.30
C PRO A 379 43.86 27.75 -20.96
N GLU A 380 43.99 26.97 -19.88
CA GLU A 380 44.78 27.23 -18.63
C GLU A 380 44.33 28.39 -17.69
N GLU A 381 44.52 28.43 -16.36
CA GLU A 381 45.36 27.69 -15.40
C GLU A 381 44.85 27.92 -13.94
N LYS A 382 45.13 26.95 -13.06
CA LYS A 382 45.36 26.96 -11.59
C LYS A 382 45.07 28.23 -10.76
N LYS A 383 44.43 28.04 -9.59
CA LYS A 383 45.09 28.16 -8.27
C LYS A 383 44.22 27.72 -7.09
N ALA A 384 44.82 26.91 -6.23
CA ALA A 384 44.34 26.58 -4.88
C ALA A 384 44.71 27.69 -3.88
N VAL A 385 43.86 27.92 -2.87
CA VAL A 385 44.25 28.54 -1.60
C VAL A 385 43.53 27.82 -0.45
N LYS A 386 44.31 27.19 0.42
CA LYS A 386 43.96 26.82 1.81
C LYS A 386 43.95 28.09 2.66
N PHE A 387 43.05 28.18 3.63
CA PHE A 387 43.30 28.87 4.89
C PHE A 387 42.79 28.04 6.06
N SER A 388 43.58 28.09 7.13
CA SER A 388 43.56 27.28 8.35
C SER A 388 43.42 28.18 9.57
N GLY A 389 42.84 27.63 10.64
CA GLY A 389 43.02 28.05 12.05
C GLY A 389 42.04 29.13 12.53
N SER A 390 41.65 29.21 13.80
CA SER A 390 41.94 28.41 15.00
C SER A 390 41.07 28.96 16.16
N ASN A 391 41.04 28.22 17.28
CA ASN A 391 40.85 28.68 18.67
C ASN A 391 39.41 28.92 19.16
N ASN A 392 39.02 28.64 20.41
CA ASN A 392 39.53 27.81 21.53
C ASN A 392 38.52 27.96 22.71
N ASN A 393 38.66 27.08 23.71
CA ASN A 393 38.31 27.21 25.15
C ASN A 393 36.98 26.64 25.69
N SER A 394 37.11 25.41 26.18
CA SER A 394 36.80 24.86 27.52
C SER A 394 36.15 25.72 28.62
N PHE A 395 35.26 25.08 29.39
CA PHE A 395 35.20 25.17 30.86
C PHE A 395 34.82 23.80 31.48
N GLU A 396 35.58 23.40 32.51
CA GLU A 396 35.40 22.28 33.45
C GLU A 396 34.34 22.62 34.53
N SER A 397 33.53 21.63 34.93
CA SER A 397 33.49 20.90 36.23
C SER A 397 32.85 21.63 37.42
N ASP A 398 31.87 21.00 38.09
CA ASP A 398 32.12 20.39 39.40
C ASP A 398 30.93 19.61 39.99
N ASN A 399 31.34 18.69 40.86
CA ASN A 399 30.64 17.63 41.58
C ASN A 399 29.61 18.11 42.63
N GLY A 400 28.70 17.20 43.02
CA GLY A 400 27.97 17.26 44.27
C GLY A 400 27.25 15.95 44.61
N ASN A 401 27.76 15.26 45.63
CA ASN A 401 27.43 13.91 46.10
C ASN A 401 26.10 13.84 46.90
N SER A 402 25.52 12.63 46.95
CA SER A 402 24.35 12.10 47.72
C SER A 402 24.47 12.20 49.27
N PRO A 403 23.69 11.51 50.16
CA PRO A 403 22.50 10.63 50.05
C PRO A 403 21.46 10.77 51.23
N SER A 404 20.34 10.00 51.19
CA SER A 404 19.69 9.28 52.33
C SER A 404 18.24 8.88 51.94
N GLU A 405 17.92 7.61 51.70
CA GLU A 405 17.44 6.59 52.66
C GLU A 405 16.01 6.75 53.21
N ASN A 406 15.28 5.64 53.10
CA ASN A 406 14.28 5.08 54.01
C ASN A 406 12.79 5.50 53.95
N ASP A 407 12.02 4.57 53.37
CA ASP A 407 11.10 3.64 54.07
C ASP A 407 9.58 3.85 53.99
N SER A 408 8.96 2.68 53.94
CA SER A 408 7.57 2.31 53.78
C SER A 408 6.64 2.76 54.90
N SER A 409 5.36 2.99 54.57
CA SER A 409 4.25 2.66 55.47
C SER A 409 2.91 2.51 54.73
N LYS A 410 2.20 1.45 55.10
CA LYS A 410 0.78 1.21 54.86
C LYS A 410 -0.03 2.10 55.81
N ASP A 411 -1.23 2.53 55.41
CA ASP A 411 -2.48 2.09 56.05
C ASP A 411 -3.74 2.80 55.52
N ASN A 412 -4.77 1.97 55.33
CA ASN A 412 -6.20 2.14 55.59
C ASN A 412 -6.92 3.44 55.18
N SER A 413 -8.04 3.30 54.47
CA SER A 413 -9.36 3.09 55.11
C SER A 413 -10.55 3.23 54.14
N THR A 414 -11.45 2.26 54.20
CA THR A 414 -12.85 2.35 53.76
C THR A 414 -13.72 2.60 55.00
N PRO A 415 -14.80 3.39 54.91
CA PRO A 415 -16.19 2.85 54.96
C PRO A 415 -17.12 3.67 54.02
N GLY A 416 -18.35 3.33 53.61
CA GLY A 416 -19.36 2.33 53.97
C GLY A 416 -20.77 2.97 53.83
N PHE A 417 -21.72 2.26 53.20
CA PHE A 417 -23.20 2.43 53.20
C PHE A 417 -23.81 3.65 52.45
N SER A 418 -24.99 3.65 51.79
CA SER A 418 -26.23 2.83 51.74
C SER A 418 -27.03 3.22 50.46
N LEU A 419 -27.63 2.30 49.68
CA LEU A 419 -29.01 1.73 49.73
C LEU A 419 -30.15 2.62 49.18
N LEU A 420 -30.75 2.26 48.02
CA LEU A 420 -32.19 2.02 47.74
C LEU A 420 -32.42 1.87 46.22
N GLY A 421 -32.79 0.69 45.70
CA GLY A 421 -34.18 0.32 45.34
C GLY A 421 -34.30 0.32 43.80
N GLY A 422 -34.72 -0.71 43.06
CA GLY A 422 -35.56 -1.86 43.34
C GLY A 422 -36.72 -1.82 42.35
N LEU A 423 -36.70 -2.63 41.26
CA LEU A 423 -37.93 -3.20 40.68
C LEU A 423 -37.62 -4.38 39.74
N ILE A 424 -38.38 -5.45 39.97
CA ILE A 424 -38.41 -6.76 39.31
C ILE A 424 -39.62 -6.81 38.37
N CYS A 425 -39.52 -7.58 37.28
CA CYS A 425 -40.53 -8.47 36.64
C CYS A 425 -40.00 -8.81 35.23
N LEU A 426 -39.51 -10.01 34.84
CA LEU A 426 -39.99 -11.40 34.85
C LEU A 426 -41.17 -11.71 33.89
N TYR A 427 -40.95 -12.77 33.10
CA TYR A 427 -41.82 -13.54 32.16
C TYR A 427 -41.92 -13.06 30.70
N GLY A 428 -41.77 -13.93 29.67
CA GLY A 428 -41.65 -15.39 29.69
C GLY A 428 -41.27 -15.99 28.33
N MET A 429 -40.84 -17.25 28.40
CA MET A 429 -40.63 -18.14 27.25
C MET A 429 -41.95 -18.38 26.50
N TRP A 430 -41.87 -18.61 25.18
CA TRP A 430 -42.65 -19.66 24.53
C TRP A 430 -41.93 -20.22 23.29
N LYS A 431 -41.65 -21.52 23.34
CA LYS A 431 -41.42 -22.39 22.18
C LYS A 431 -42.79 -22.81 21.63
N PHE A 432 -42.97 -22.88 20.31
CA PHE A 432 -43.53 -24.09 19.67
C PHE A 432 -43.24 -24.15 18.16
N ARG A 433 -43.22 -25.39 17.68
CA ARG A 433 -42.82 -25.95 16.37
C ARG A 433 -43.89 -25.82 15.27
N LYS A 434 -43.40 -25.91 14.01
CA LYS A 434 -43.95 -26.55 12.80
C LYS A 434 -45.32 -26.10 12.25
N LYS A 435 -45.31 -25.67 10.98
CA LYS A 435 -45.67 -26.53 9.85
C LYS A 435 -44.83 -26.19 8.64
#